data_AF-A0AA38MCC8-F1
#
_entry.id   AF-A0AA38MCC8-F1
#
_cell.length_a   1.000
_cell.length_b   1.000
_cell.length_c   1.000
_cell.angle_alpha   90.00
_cell.angle_beta   90.00
_cell.angle_gamma   90.00
#
_symmetry.space_group_name_H-M   'P 1'
#
loop_
_entity.id
_entity.type
_entity.pdbx_description
1 polymer ?
#
loop_
_entity_poly.entity_id
_entity_poly.type
_entity_poly.pdbx_seq_one_letter_code
_entity_poly.pdbx_strand_id
1 'polypeptide(L)'
;MSSRSQLIRFIVYCAVVIRFVVGGYNVVAGANEWINGYDESVLPLLIICGALLAILCGILLFIGAYRNDHTFVLAYLLITTPVLLIITGYLVVMCYLAAIFSALLAISLFGDWLIHIAVFVFYLELKEKYRHRKNQNTQLENQVYQRERTSTF
;
A
#
# COMPACT_ATOMS: atom_id res chain seq x y z
N MET A 1 8.07 17.00 14.12
CA MET A 1 7.27 15.77 13.82
C MET A 1 7.29 14.89 15.07
N SER A 2 6.16 14.33 15.49
CA SER A 2 6.16 13.38 16.62
C SER A 2 6.91 12.09 16.24
N SER A 3 7.59 11.44 17.19
CA SER A 3 8.36 10.22 16.91
C SER A 3 7.50 9.09 16.32
N ARG A 4 6.21 9.07 16.65
CA ARG A 4 5.21 8.15 16.08
C ARG A 4 5.08 8.27 14.56
N SER A 5 5.07 9.50 14.02
CA SER A 5 4.98 9.76 12.58
C SER A 5 6.22 9.27 11.81
N GLN A 6 7.39 9.31 12.45
CA GLN A 6 8.64 8.80 11.88
C GLN A 6 8.67 7.28 11.85
N LEU A 7 8.23 6.62 12.94
CA LEU A 7 8.16 5.16 13.02
C LEU A 7 7.22 4.58 11.95
N ILE A 8 6.03 5.16 11.76
CA ILE A 8 5.06 4.70 10.75
C ILE A 8 5.64 4.84 9.34
N ARG A 9 6.28 5.97 9.03
CA ARG A 9 6.96 6.16 7.73
C ARG A 9 8.05 5.14 7.50
N PHE A 10 8.86 4.85 8.52
CA PHE A 10 9.90 3.83 8.45
C PHE A 10 9.30 2.46 8.11
N ILE A 11 8.23 2.04 8.80
CA ILE A 11 7.52 0.78 8.50
C ILE A 11 7.01 0.77 7.06
N VAL A 12 6.42 1.88 6.58
CA VAL A 12 5.95 2.02 5.20
C VAL A 12 7.09 1.89 4.19
N TYR A 13 8.26 2.49 4.44
CA TYR A 13 9.43 2.35 3.57
C TYR A 13 9.97 0.92 3.57
N CYS A 14 10.03 0.25 4.71
CA CYS A 14 10.40 -1.17 4.78
C CYS A 14 9.43 -2.02 3.95
N ALA A 15 8.12 -1.78 4.06
CA ALA A 15 7.11 -2.50 3.29
C ALA A 15 7.27 -2.27 1.77
N VAL A 16 7.63 -1.05 1.35
CA VAL A 16 7.96 -0.74 -0.04
C VAL A 16 9.13 -1.59 -0.52
N VAL A 17 10.24 -1.61 0.22
CA VAL A 17 11.44 -2.38 -0.14
C VAL A 17 11.13 -3.87 -0.25
N ILE A 18 10.42 -4.43 0.73
CA ILE A 18 10.01 -5.84 0.72
C ILE A 18 9.21 -6.16 -0.55
N ARG A 19 8.27 -5.31 -0.95
CA ARG A 19 7.48 -5.52 -2.17
C ARG A 19 8.30 -5.49 -3.44
N PHE A 20 9.28 -4.60 -3.54
CA PHE A 20 10.18 -4.58 -4.69
C PHE A 20 11.07 -5.81 -4.76
N VAL A 21 11.63 -6.24 -3.62
CA VAL A 21 12.50 -7.42 -3.56
C VAL A 21 11.73 -8.70 -3.87
N VAL A 22 10.61 -8.93 -3.18
CA VAL A 22 9.77 -10.12 -3.37
C VAL A 22 9.13 -10.12 -4.76
N GLY A 23 8.62 -8.97 -5.21
CA GLY A 23 8.07 -8.83 -6.55
C GLY A 23 9.14 -9.07 -7.63
N GLY A 24 10.31 -8.45 -7.52
CA GLY A 24 11.40 -8.65 -8.47
C GLY A 24 11.87 -10.10 -8.54
N TYR A 25 12.02 -10.76 -7.39
CA TYR A 25 12.35 -12.18 -7.33
C TYR A 25 11.30 -13.04 -8.04
N ASN A 26 10.00 -12.82 -7.76
CA ASN A 26 8.91 -13.59 -8.37
C ASN A 26 8.78 -13.35 -9.88
N VAL A 27 9.08 -12.14 -10.38
CA VAL A 27 9.13 -11.87 -11.82
C VAL A 27 10.23 -12.71 -12.48
N VAL A 28 11.43 -12.73 -11.90
CA VAL A 28 12.58 -13.49 -12.45
C VAL A 28 12.31 -15.00 -12.36
N ALA A 29 11.79 -15.48 -11.24
CA ALA A 29 11.45 -16.89 -11.05
C ALA A 29 10.37 -17.35 -12.04
N GLY A 30 9.26 -16.61 -12.16
CA GLY A 30 8.18 -16.95 -13.10
C GLY A 30 8.61 -16.85 -14.56
N ALA A 31 9.46 -15.87 -14.92
CA ALA A 31 10.02 -15.77 -16.27
C ALA A 31 10.94 -16.95 -16.58
N ASN A 32 11.75 -17.40 -15.62
CA ASN A 32 12.62 -18.55 -15.79
C ASN A 32 11.83 -19.86 -15.94
N GLU A 33 10.76 -20.06 -15.18
CA GLU A 33 9.86 -21.21 -15.34
C GLU A 33 9.16 -21.21 -16.71
N TRP A 34 8.70 -20.04 -17.16
CA TRP A 34 8.06 -19.87 -18.48
C TRP A 34 9.02 -20.18 -19.63
N ILE A 35 10.23 -19.63 -19.61
CA ILE A 35 11.21 -19.79 -20.69
C ILE A 35 11.72 -21.24 -20.80
N ASN A 36 11.96 -21.89 -19.66
CA ASN A 36 12.48 -23.25 -19.64
C ASN A 36 11.42 -24.31 -19.94
N GLY A 37 10.16 -23.92 -20.17
CA GLY A 37 9.09 -24.82 -20.58
C GLY A 37 8.78 -25.91 -19.56
N TYR A 38 9.10 -25.67 -18.29
CA TYR A 38 8.86 -26.66 -17.22
C TYR A 38 7.37 -26.94 -17.01
N ASP A 39 6.51 -26.02 -17.45
CA ASP A 39 5.08 -26.12 -17.31
C ASP A 39 4.40 -25.36 -18.47
N GLU A 40 3.59 -26.05 -19.30
CA GLU A 40 2.62 -25.38 -20.20
C GLU A 40 1.44 -24.76 -19.42
N SER A 41 1.54 -24.76 -18.09
CA SER A 41 0.52 -24.27 -17.20
C SER A 41 0.45 -22.74 -17.21
N VAL A 42 -0.73 -22.20 -16.90
CA VAL A 42 -0.95 -20.75 -16.78
C VAL A 42 -0.31 -20.19 -15.49
N LEU A 43 0.26 -21.06 -14.64
CA LEU A 43 0.76 -20.72 -13.32
C LEU A 43 1.94 -19.71 -13.35
N PRO A 44 2.97 -19.85 -14.21
CA PRO A 44 4.07 -18.89 -14.23
C PRO A 44 3.60 -17.50 -14.68
N LEU A 45 2.61 -17.43 -15.59
CA LEU A 45 1.98 -16.16 -15.99
C LEU A 45 1.27 -15.49 -14.82
N LEU A 46 0.52 -16.26 -14.02
CA LEU A 46 -0.16 -15.74 -12.83
C LEU A 46 0.84 -15.24 -11.77
N ILE A 47 1.96 -15.95 -11.59
CA ILE A 47 3.05 -15.52 -10.69
C ILE A 47 3.63 -14.18 -11.16
N ILE A 48 3.93 -14.04 -12.45
CA ILE A 48 4.45 -12.78 -13.03
C ILE A 48 3.44 -11.65 -12.85
N CYS A 49 2.15 -11.87 -13.16
CA CYS A 49 1.10 -10.88 -12.99
C CYS A 49 0.96 -10.41 -11.53
N GLY A 50 0.96 -11.35 -10.58
CA GLY A 50 0.92 -11.03 -9.14
C GLY A 50 2.15 -10.25 -8.69
N ALA A 51 3.33 -10.59 -9.21
CA ALA A 51 4.57 -9.91 -8.90
C ALA A 51 4.60 -8.47 -9.44
N LEU A 52 4.13 -8.25 -10.67
CA LEU A 52 3.97 -6.92 -11.25
C LEU A 52 2.97 -6.06 -10.46
N LEU A 53 1.87 -6.66 -10.01
CA LEU A 53 0.91 -5.97 -9.13
C LEU A 53 1.54 -5.57 -7.79
N ALA A 54 2.36 -6.45 -7.20
CA ALA A 54 3.09 -6.15 -5.97
C ALA A 54 4.08 -4.98 -6.15
N ILE A 55 4.81 -4.96 -7.27
CA ILE A 55 5.71 -3.86 -7.65
C ILE A 55 4.92 -2.55 -7.83
N LEU A 56 3.82 -2.57 -8.56
CA LEU A 56 2.94 -1.40 -8.74
C LEU A 56 2.44 -0.86 -7.39
N CYS A 57 2.02 -1.75 -6.49
CA CYS A 57 1.61 -1.37 -5.14
C CYS A 57 2.76 -0.74 -4.34
N GLY A 58 3.99 -1.26 -4.49
CA GLY A 58 5.21 -0.67 -3.95
C GLY A 58 5.47 0.74 -4.47
N ILE A 59 5.31 0.97 -5.78
CA ILE A 59 5.45 2.28 -6.42
C ILE A 59 4.41 3.28 -5.87
N LEU A 60 3.14 2.89 -5.79
CA LEU A 60 2.07 3.76 -5.27
C LEU A 60 2.36 4.19 -3.83
N LEU A 61 2.79 3.25 -2.98
CA LEU A 61 3.18 3.55 -1.60
C LEU A 61 4.40 4.45 -1.52
N PHE A 62 5.43 4.18 -2.35
CA PHE A 62 6.63 5.00 -2.39
C PHE A 62 6.30 6.45 -2.76
N ILE A 63 5.51 6.65 -3.82
CA ILE A 63 5.09 7.99 -4.27
C ILE A 63 4.25 8.67 -3.20
N GLY A 64 3.27 7.96 -2.64
CA GLY A 64 2.40 8.51 -1.58
C GLY A 64 3.18 8.92 -0.33
N ALA A 65 4.16 8.10 0.09
CA ALA A 65 5.03 8.40 1.23
C ALA A 65 6.00 9.55 0.94
N TYR A 66 6.65 9.54 -0.23
CA TYR A 66 7.63 10.55 -0.64
C TYR A 66 6.99 11.92 -0.86
N ARG A 67 5.87 11.97 -1.61
CA ARG A 67 5.13 13.21 -1.90
C ARG A 67 4.19 13.64 -0.75
N ASN A 68 4.02 12.82 0.27
CA ASN A 68 3.02 13.02 1.33
C ASN A 68 1.60 13.24 0.76
N ASP A 69 1.27 12.51 -0.30
CA ASP A 69 0.00 12.61 -0.99
C ASP A 69 -0.89 11.41 -0.66
N HIS A 70 -1.98 11.69 0.06
CA HIS A 70 -2.95 10.70 0.50
C HIS A 70 -3.66 9.99 -0.66
N THR A 71 -3.68 10.56 -1.87
CA THR A 71 -4.35 10.00 -3.06
C THR A 71 -3.69 8.70 -3.51
N PHE A 72 -2.36 8.68 -3.58
CA PHE A 72 -1.60 7.48 -3.97
C PHE A 72 -1.68 6.38 -2.90
N VAL A 73 -1.67 6.76 -1.62
CA VAL A 73 -1.84 5.80 -0.52
C VAL A 73 -3.26 5.23 -0.52
N LEU A 74 -4.27 6.04 -0.83
CA LEU A 74 -5.65 5.57 -0.98
C LEU A 74 -5.80 4.61 -2.17
N ALA A 75 -5.20 4.92 -3.32
CA ALA A 75 -5.20 4.03 -4.48
C ALA A 75 -4.58 2.66 -4.13
N TYR A 76 -3.45 2.66 -3.43
CA TYR A 76 -2.85 1.45 -2.90
C TYR A 76 -3.84 0.66 -2.01
N LEU A 77 -4.52 1.33 -1.06
CA LEU A 77 -5.47 0.68 -0.15
C LEU A 77 -6.67 0.07 -0.89
N LEU A 78 -7.21 0.78 -1.89
CA LEU A 78 -8.34 0.32 -2.70
C LEU A 78 -8.00 -0.91 -3.54
N ILE A 79 -6.76 -1.01 -4.03
CA ILE A 79 -6.30 -2.17 -4.81
C ILE A 79 -6.01 -3.36 -3.90
N THR A 80 -5.32 -3.14 -2.78
CA THR A 80 -4.83 -4.24 -1.93
C THR A 80 -5.86 -4.81 -0.98
N THR A 81 -6.84 -4.02 -0.53
CA THR A 81 -7.92 -4.50 0.36
C THR A 81 -8.74 -5.65 -0.26
N PRO A 82 -9.29 -5.54 -1.48
CA PRO A 82 -10.06 -6.65 -2.07
C PRO A 82 -9.19 -7.88 -2.30
N VAL A 83 -7.92 -7.71 -2.70
CA VAL A 83 -6.97 -8.84 -2.86
C VAL A 83 -6.74 -9.55 -1.54
N LEU A 84 -6.46 -8.81 -0.47
CA LEU A 84 -6.31 -9.35 0.90
C LEU A 84 -7.58 -10.08 1.36
N LEU A 85 -8.75 -9.52 1.10
CA LEU A 85 -10.03 -10.14 1.45
C LEU A 85 -10.27 -11.44 0.69
N ILE A 86 -9.94 -11.49 -0.61
CA ILE A 86 -10.07 -12.70 -1.43
C ILE A 86 -9.14 -13.80 -0.90
N ILE A 87 -7.88 -13.47 -0.62
CA ILE A 87 -6.90 -14.43 -0.08
C ILE A 87 -7.34 -14.91 1.32
N THR A 88 -7.81 -13.99 2.17
CA THR A 88 -8.32 -14.32 3.51
C THR A 88 -9.53 -15.24 3.41
N GLY A 89 -10.50 -14.94 2.54
CA GLY A 89 -11.68 -15.76 2.31
C GLY A 89 -11.32 -17.15 1.77
N TYR A 90 -10.39 -17.22 0.82
CA TYR A 90 -9.88 -18.48 0.29
C TYR A 90 -9.22 -19.33 1.39
N LEU A 91 -8.41 -18.71 2.25
CA LEU A 91 -7.78 -19.39 3.39
C LEU A 91 -8.83 -19.99 4.33
N VAL A 92 -9.86 -19.21 4.69
CA VAL A 92 -10.95 -19.68 5.58
C VAL A 92 -11.65 -20.90 4.98
N VAL A 93 -11.91 -20.89 3.68
CA VAL A 93 -12.50 -22.05 2.98
C VAL A 93 -11.55 -23.24 3.01
N MET A 94 -10.25 -23.03 2.81
CA MET A 94 -9.22 -24.08 2.74
C MET A 94 -8.71 -24.57 4.11
N CYS A 95 -9.27 -24.08 5.23
CA CYS A 95 -8.90 -24.50 6.59
C CYS A 95 -9.07 -26.00 6.88
N TYR A 96 -9.70 -26.77 5.99
CA TYR A 96 -9.78 -28.23 6.07
C TYR A 96 -8.54 -28.96 5.51
N LEU A 97 -7.63 -28.27 4.81
CA LEU A 97 -6.34 -28.84 4.40
C LEU A 97 -5.35 -28.95 5.58
N ALA A 98 -4.30 -29.76 5.38
CA ALA A 98 -3.27 -30.08 6.37
C ALA A 98 -2.87 -28.88 7.25
N ALA A 99 -3.06 -29.02 8.57
CA ALA A 99 -2.96 -27.93 9.55
C ALA A 99 -1.65 -27.13 9.50
N ILE A 100 -0.53 -27.76 9.10
CA ILE A 100 0.78 -27.11 8.99
C ILE A 100 0.82 -26.09 7.85
N PHE A 101 0.25 -26.43 6.69
CA PHE A 101 0.22 -25.52 5.53
C PHE A 101 -0.70 -24.34 5.81
N SER A 102 -1.87 -24.60 6.40
CA SER A 102 -2.84 -23.59 6.83
C SER A 102 -2.27 -22.64 7.88
N ALA A 103 -1.45 -23.12 8.82
CA ALA A 103 -0.81 -22.30 9.85
C ALA A 103 0.26 -21.36 9.27
N LEU A 104 1.13 -21.85 8.37
CA LEU A 104 2.15 -21.01 7.71
C LEU A 104 1.52 -19.90 6.86
N LEU A 105 0.46 -20.23 6.14
CA LEU A 105 -0.26 -19.29 5.29
C LEU A 105 -1.05 -18.26 6.13
N ALA A 106 -1.59 -18.66 7.30
CA ALA A 106 -2.20 -17.75 8.26
C ALA A 106 -1.18 -16.77 8.90
N ILE A 107 0.02 -17.23 9.25
CA ILE A 107 1.08 -16.36 9.80
C ILE A 107 1.53 -15.34 8.76
N SER A 108 1.73 -15.75 7.51
CA SER A 108 2.06 -14.83 6.41
C SER A 108 0.97 -13.78 6.21
N LEU A 109 -0.30 -14.21 6.19
CA LEU A 109 -1.45 -13.33 6.03
C LEU A 109 -1.57 -12.31 7.17
N PHE A 110 -1.29 -12.74 8.40
CA PHE A 110 -1.29 -11.85 9.57
C PHE A 110 -0.24 -10.73 9.43
N GLY A 111 0.95 -11.06 8.92
CA GLY A 111 1.99 -10.07 8.61
C GLY A 111 1.52 -9.03 7.58
N ASP A 112 0.87 -9.48 6.51
CA ASP A 112 0.35 -8.58 5.47
C ASP A 112 -0.76 -7.67 6.00
N TRP A 113 -1.65 -8.18 6.86
CA TRP A 113 -2.68 -7.36 7.52
C TRP A 113 -2.08 -6.30 8.44
N LEU A 114 -1.03 -6.62 9.21
CA LEU A 114 -0.34 -5.64 10.06
C LEU A 114 0.27 -4.50 9.24
N ILE A 115 0.93 -4.82 8.12
CA ILE A 115 1.45 -3.82 7.19
C ILE A 115 0.30 -2.98 6.62
N HIS A 116 -0.81 -3.61 6.23
CA HIS A 116 -1.98 -2.90 5.70
C HIS A 116 -2.58 -1.92 6.71
N ILE A 117 -2.68 -2.31 7.98
CA ILE A 117 -3.13 -1.45 9.08
C ILE A 117 -2.16 -0.27 9.26
N ALA A 118 -0.84 -0.51 9.23
CA ALA A 118 0.15 0.57 9.35
C ALA A 118 0.01 1.59 8.20
N VAL A 119 -0.21 1.12 6.98
CA VAL A 119 -0.47 1.98 5.82
C VAL A 119 -1.80 2.73 5.95
N PHE A 120 -2.84 2.09 6.50
CA PHE A 120 -4.12 2.75 6.75
C PHE A 120 -4.00 3.88 7.78
N VAL A 121 -3.28 3.64 8.89
CA VAL A 121 -2.97 4.69 9.88
C VAL A 121 -2.17 5.83 9.23
N PHE A 122 -1.20 5.50 8.38
CA PHE A 122 -0.44 6.49 7.62
C PHE A 122 -1.33 7.34 6.70
N TYR A 123 -2.30 6.72 6.02
CA TYR A 123 -3.29 7.42 5.19
C TYR A 123 -4.14 8.40 6.01
N LEU A 124 -4.63 7.99 7.19
CA LEU A 124 -5.39 8.87 8.07
C LEU A 124 -4.56 10.09 8.50
N GLU A 125 -3.30 9.89 8.84
CA GLU A 125 -2.38 10.98 9.21
C GLU A 125 -2.16 11.96 8.05
N LEU A 126 -1.98 11.46 6.82
CA LEU A 126 -1.84 12.31 5.63
C LEU A 126 -3.12 13.09 5.34
N LYS A 127 -4.28 12.46 5.47
CA LYS A 127 -5.60 13.08 5.24
C LYS A 127 -5.86 14.20 6.25
N GLU A 128 -5.51 14.00 7.51
CA GLU A 128 -5.65 15.02 8.56
C GLU A 128 -4.73 16.22 8.29
N LYS A 129 -3.46 15.97 7.95
CA LYS A 129 -2.52 17.03 7.55
C LYS A 129 -2.98 17.81 6.33
N TYR A 130 -3.60 17.13 5.36
CA TYR A 130 -4.18 17.80 4.20
C TYR A 130 -5.35 18.71 4.59
N ARG A 131 -6.26 18.21 5.45
CA ARG A 131 -7.40 19.00 5.95
C ARG A 131 -6.95 20.25 6.70
N HIS A 132 -5.95 20.15 7.58
CA HIS A 132 -5.42 21.31 8.29
C HIS A 132 -4.80 22.35 7.35
N ARG A 133 -3.98 21.92 6.38
CA ARG A 133 -3.40 22.83 5.38
C ARG A 133 -4.48 23.53 4.55
N LYS A 134 -5.52 22.80 4.14
CA LYS A 134 -6.66 23.38 3.41
C LYS A 134 -7.36 24.45 4.25
N ASN A 135 -7.67 24.16 5.51
CA ASN A 135 -8.35 25.10 6.39
C ASN A 135 -7.51 26.36 6.67
N GLN A 136 -6.20 26.23 6.86
CA GLN A 136 -5.28 27.35 7.02
C GLN A 136 -5.23 28.24 5.78
N ASN A 137 -5.15 27.65 4.58
CA ASN A 137 -5.17 28.40 3.34
C ASN A 137 -6.48 29.17 3.16
N THR A 138 -7.62 28.55 3.45
CA THR A 138 -8.93 29.24 3.38
C THR A 138 -9.02 30.39 4.39
N GLN A 139 -8.46 30.25 5.59
CA GLN A 139 -8.39 31.35 6.56
C GLN A 139 -7.51 32.51 6.05
N LEU A 140 -6.36 32.20 5.45
CA LEU A 140 -5.46 33.19 4.86
C LEU A 140 -6.12 33.92 3.69
N GLU A 141 -6.77 33.21 2.77
CA GLU A 141 -7.53 33.80 1.65
C GLU A 141 -8.62 34.77 2.16
N ASN A 142 -9.38 34.36 3.18
CA ASN A 142 -10.40 35.23 3.78
C ASN A 142 -9.80 36.48 4.45
N GLN A 143 -8.63 36.38 5.10
CA GLN A 143 -7.95 37.53 5.68
C GLN A 143 -7.41 38.50 4.62
N VAL A 144 -6.84 37.98 3.52
CA VAL A 144 -6.37 38.80 2.39
C VAL A 144 -7.56 39.54 1.77
N TYR A 145 -8.66 38.84 1.51
CA TYR A 145 -9.87 39.44 0.95
C TYR A 145 -10.46 40.54 1.86
N GLN A 146 -10.45 40.36 3.18
CA GLN A 146 -10.90 41.40 4.11
C GLN A 146 -9.96 42.62 4.15
N ARG A 147 -8.64 42.43 4.01
CA ARG A 147 -7.68 43.55 3.92
C ARG A 147 -7.85 44.33 2.62
N GLU A 148 -8.03 43.67 1.49
CA GLU A 148 -8.27 44.35 0.22
C GLU A 148 -9.55 45.20 0.29
N ARG A 149 -10.63 44.65 0.85
CA ARG A 149 -11.90 45.35 0.98
C ARG A 149 -11.84 46.57 1.91
N THR A 150 -10.94 46.59 2.89
CA THR A 150 -10.76 47.73 3.82
C THR A 150 -9.79 48.79 3.28
N SER A 151 -8.94 48.46 2.30
CA SER A 151 -8.01 49.40 1.67
C SER A 151 -8.61 50.24 0.54
N THR A 152 -9.80 49.89 0.06
CA THR A 152 -10.54 50.57 -1.01
C THR A 152 -11.52 51.65 -0.53
N PHE A 153 -11.60 51.88 0.78
CA PHE A 153 -12.39 52.95 1.41
C PHE A 153 -11.45 53.90 2.17
#